data_AF-A0A934WUF3-F1
#
_entry.id   AF-A0A934WUF3-F1
#
_cell.length_a   1.000
_cell.length_b   1.000
_cell.length_c   1.000
_cell.angle_alpha   90.00
_cell.angle_beta   90.00
_cell.angle_gamma   90.00
#
_symmetry.space_group_name_H-M   'P 1'
#
loop_
_entity.id
_entity.type
_entity.pdbx_description
1 polymer ?
#
loop_
_entity_poly.entity_id
_entity_poly.type
_entity_poly.pdbx_seq_one_letter_code
_entity_poly.pdbx_strand_id
1 'polypeptide(L)'
;MYYTAEVSNMCPVAKGAYHGPAPIPEEGQWIQAKEIKDISGFTHGIGWCAPQQGACKLTLNVKEGIIEEALVETIGCSGMTHSAAMASEILIGKTLLEALNTDLVCDAINTAMRELFLQIVYGRTQSAFSEGGLLVGASLEDLGKGLRSQVGTMFATREKGPRYLEMTEGYCSQVALNKDNEIIGYEFISFGKMMDFIKAGMDANEAIEKAKGHYGQWDNAAKYIDPRKD
;
A
#
# COMPACT_ATOMS: atom_id res chain seq x y z
N MET A 1 -22.92 -0.09 38.03
CA MET A 1 -21.52 -0.41 38.38
C MET A 1 -21.48 -0.71 39.87
N TYR A 2 -20.82 -1.78 40.29
CA TYR A 2 -20.62 -2.08 41.72
C TYR A 2 -19.20 -1.66 42.09
N TYR A 3 -19.06 -0.88 43.17
CA TYR A 3 -17.76 -0.46 43.68
C TYR A 3 -17.31 -1.39 44.80
N THR A 4 -16.00 -1.52 44.98
CA THR A 4 -15.45 -2.25 46.14
C THR A 4 -15.81 -1.53 47.44
N ALA A 5 -15.79 -2.26 48.55
CA ALA A 5 -16.00 -1.67 49.87
C ALA A 5 -14.99 -0.53 50.16
N GLU A 6 -13.76 -0.69 49.69
CA GLU A 6 -12.70 0.31 49.85
C GLU A 6 -13.04 1.62 49.14
N VAL A 7 -13.42 1.58 47.86
CA VAL A 7 -13.84 2.77 47.10
C VAL A 7 -15.10 3.39 47.69
N SER A 8 -16.04 2.58 48.20
CA SER A 8 -17.28 3.07 48.82
C SER A 8 -17.05 3.84 50.11
N ASN A 9 -15.94 3.58 50.81
CA ASN A 9 -15.56 4.25 52.05
C ASN A 9 -14.70 5.50 51.82
N MET A 10 -14.26 5.77 50.60
CA MET A 10 -13.48 6.96 50.27
C MET A 10 -14.37 8.21 50.17
N CYS A 11 -13.85 9.37 50.59
CA CYS A 11 -14.53 10.64 50.35
C CYS A 11 -14.46 11.03 48.85
N PRO A 12 -15.53 11.59 48.26
CA PRO A 12 -15.49 12.04 46.87
C PRO A 12 -14.49 13.17 46.65
N VAL A 13 -13.67 13.06 45.60
CA VAL A 13 -12.78 14.14 45.15
C VAL A 13 -13.31 14.68 43.81
N ALA A 14 -13.64 15.97 43.77
CA ALA A 14 -14.19 16.61 42.57
C ALA A 14 -13.09 16.97 41.56
N LYS A 15 -13.37 16.78 40.27
CA LYS A 15 -12.51 17.27 39.16
C LYS A 15 -12.74 18.77 38.97
N GLY A 16 -11.67 19.56 38.93
CA GLY A 16 -11.75 21.02 38.73
C GLY A 16 -12.12 21.45 37.30
N ALA A 17 -11.33 21.07 36.29
CA ALA A 17 -11.57 21.42 34.89
C ALA A 17 -11.92 20.18 34.05
N TYR A 18 -12.81 20.31 33.06
CA TYR A 18 -13.14 19.23 32.15
C TYR A 18 -12.14 19.15 30.98
N HIS A 19 -11.17 18.24 31.09
CA HIS A 19 -10.28 17.89 29.98
C HIS A 19 -10.93 16.79 29.13
N GLY A 20 -11.61 17.18 28.05
CA GLY A 20 -12.01 16.27 26.98
C GLY A 20 -10.81 15.83 26.12
N PRO A 21 -11.02 15.00 25.09
CA PRO A 21 -9.94 14.66 24.16
C PRO A 21 -9.42 15.93 23.46
N ALA A 22 -8.12 15.95 23.17
CA ALA A 22 -7.54 17.00 22.35
C ALA A 22 -8.16 16.93 20.95
N PRO A 23 -8.49 18.07 20.32
CA PRO A 23 -9.00 18.06 18.96
C PRO A 23 -7.91 17.54 18.00
N ILE A 24 -8.29 16.67 17.07
CA ILE A 24 -7.44 16.15 16.00
C ILE A 24 -7.93 16.67 14.64
N PRO A 25 -7.04 16.87 13.66
CA PRO A 25 -7.46 17.28 12.33
C PRO A 25 -8.05 16.08 11.57
N GLU A 26 -9.20 16.28 10.95
CA GLU A 26 -9.91 15.28 10.15
C GLU A 26 -10.76 15.97 9.09
N GLU A 27 -10.58 15.62 7.82
CA GLU A 27 -11.41 16.07 6.69
C GLU A 27 -11.67 17.60 6.66
N GLY A 28 -10.65 18.40 6.98
CA GLY A 28 -10.71 19.86 7.01
C GLY A 28 -11.28 20.46 8.30
N GLN A 29 -11.57 19.63 9.31
CA GLN A 29 -12.12 20.03 10.60
C GLN A 29 -11.20 19.65 11.77
N TRP A 30 -11.51 20.18 12.95
CA TRP A 30 -10.87 19.83 14.22
C TRP A 30 -11.89 19.12 15.11
N ILE A 31 -11.77 17.80 15.22
CA ILE A 31 -12.75 16.93 15.88
C ILE A 31 -12.23 16.49 17.24
N GLN A 32 -13.09 16.57 18.27
CA GLN A 32 -12.82 15.98 19.58
C GLN A 32 -13.33 14.54 19.61
N ALA A 33 -12.57 13.63 18.99
CA ALA A 33 -12.97 12.22 18.84
C ALA A 33 -13.06 11.50 20.19
N LYS A 34 -14.20 10.84 20.43
CA LYS A 34 -14.49 10.07 21.66
C LYS A 34 -14.92 8.64 21.35
N GLU A 35 -15.60 8.44 20.24
CA GLU A 35 -16.13 7.16 19.78
C GLU A 35 -15.52 6.82 18.41
N ILE A 36 -15.52 5.54 18.03
CA ILE A 36 -14.95 5.10 16.75
C ILE A 36 -15.62 5.81 15.57
N LYS A 37 -16.93 6.07 15.68
CA LYS A 37 -17.70 6.77 14.65
C LYS A 37 -17.26 8.22 14.42
N ASP A 38 -16.51 8.80 15.35
CA ASP A 38 -15.99 10.17 15.21
C ASP A 38 -14.72 10.22 14.36
N ILE A 39 -14.26 9.07 13.82
CA ILE A 39 -13.01 8.94 13.08
C ILE A 39 -13.30 8.66 11.61
N SER A 40 -12.80 9.53 10.75
CA SER A 40 -12.83 9.42 9.29
C SER A 40 -11.47 9.80 8.71
N GLY A 41 -11.21 9.31 7.51
CA GLY A 41 -10.08 9.75 6.72
C GLY A 41 -9.49 8.66 5.84
N PHE A 42 -8.75 9.15 4.85
CA PHE A 42 -7.98 8.35 3.93
C PHE A 42 -6.52 8.33 4.39
N THR A 43 -5.99 7.15 4.66
CA THR A 43 -4.61 7.00 5.11
C THR A 43 -4.05 5.62 4.81
N HIS A 44 -2.76 5.44 5.04
CA HIS A 44 -2.07 4.18 4.83
C HIS A 44 -1.21 3.82 6.04
N GLY A 45 -1.09 2.52 6.28
CA GLY A 45 -0.16 1.92 7.22
C GLY A 45 0.79 0.97 6.50
N ILE A 46 2.04 0.94 6.95
CA ILE A 46 3.04 -0.01 6.47
C ILE A 46 3.28 -1.03 7.58
N GLY A 47 3.29 -2.30 7.22
CA GLY A 47 3.68 -3.37 8.11
C GLY A 47 4.59 -4.39 7.44
N TRP A 48 5.16 -5.26 8.25
CA TRP A 48 6.10 -6.29 7.82
C TRP A 48 5.83 -7.59 8.58
N CYS A 49 6.25 -8.72 8.03
CA CYS A 49 6.23 -10.01 8.75
C CYS A 49 7.45 -10.08 9.67
N ALA A 50 7.51 -10.92 10.70
CA ALA A 50 8.80 -11.39 11.21
C ALA A 50 9.46 -12.35 10.20
N PRO A 51 10.76 -12.24 9.81
CA PRO A 51 11.83 -11.33 10.26
C PRO A 51 12.07 -10.11 9.34
N GLN A 52 11.01 -9.45 8.92
CA GLN A 52 10.91 -8.32 7.99
C GLN A 52 11.27 -8.66 6.54
N GLN A 53 11.08 -9.91 6.15
CA GLN A 53 11.34 -10.37 4.78
C GLN A 53 10.31 -9.86 3.77
N GLY A 54 9.08 -9.59 4.21
CA GLY A 54 8.02 -9.06 3.36
C GLY A 54 7.27 -7.95 4.06
N ALA A 55 6.64 -7.10 3.26
CA ALA A 55 5.94 -5.90 3.69
C ALA A 55 4.56 -5.75 3.04
N CYS A 56 3.67 -5.08 3.75
CA CYS A 56 2.34 -4.70 3.30
C CYS A 56 2.17 -3.19 3.44
N LYS A 57 1.67 -2.55 2.39
CA LYS A 57 1.04 -1.23 2.47
C LYS A 57 -0.47 -1.43 2.45
N LEU A 58 -1.11 -1.14 3.57
CA LEU A 58 -2.55 -1.14 3.71
C LEU A 58 -3.04 0.31 3.59
N THR A 59 -3.93 0.59 2.65
CA THR A 59 -4.57 1.90 2.51
C THR A 59 -6.05 1.73 2.82
N LEU A 60 -6.59 2.56 3.70
CA LEU A 60 -8.02 2.54 4.06
C LEU A 60 -8.64 3.93 3.83
N ASN A 61 -9.87 3.93 3.34
CA ASN A 61 -10.76 5.08 3.39
C ASN A 61 -11.83 4.79 4.45
N VAL A 62 -11.80 5.54 5.54
CA VAL A 62 -12.71 5.36 6.67
C VAL A 62 -13.70 6.52 6.69
N LYS A 63 -14.98 6.22 6.83
CA LYS A 63 -16.06 7.20 6.97
C LYS A 63 -16.87 6.87 8.20
N GLU A 64 -16.99 7.82 9.12
CA GLU A 64 -17.76 7.65 10.36
C GLU A 64 -17.40 6.35 11.11
N GLY A 65 -16.10 6.04 11.19
CA GLY A 65 -15.54 4.87 11.85
C GLY A 65 -15.60 3.56 11.08
N ILE A 66 -16.24 3.55 9.90
CA ILE A 66 -16.43 2.36 9.04
C ILE A 66 -15.43 2.37 7.89
N ILE A 67 -14.82 1.21 7.61
CA ILE A 67 -13.92 1.01 6.48
C ILE A 67 -14.76 0.85 5.22
N GLU A 68 -14.81 1.90 4.40
CA GLU A 68 -15.53 1.90 3.11
C GLU A 68 -14.66 1.38 1.97
N GLU A 69 -13.33 1.50 2.10
CA GLU A 69 -12.37 1.16 1.07
C GLU A 69 -11.11 0.57 1.68
N ALA A 70 -10.57 -0.48 1.06
CA ALA A 70 -9.30 -1.08 1.44
C ALA A 70 -8.50 -1.47 0.19
N LEU A 71 -7.26 -0.97 0.10
CA LEU A 71 -6.27 -1.40 -0.88
C LEU A 71 -5.11 -2.06 -0.11
N VAL A 72 -4.81 -3.31 -0.47
CA VAL A 72 -3.79 -4.12 0.19
C VAL A 72 -2.68 -4.44 -0.82
N GLU A 73 -1.54 -3.77 -0.67
CA GLU A 73 -0.38 -3.92 -1.56
C GLU A 73 0.72 -4.69 -0.81
N THR A 74 1.26 -5.75 -1.41
CA THR A 74 2.19 -6.64 -0.71
C THR A 74 3.43 -6.98 -1.53
N ILE A 75 4.55 -7.13 -0.83
CA ILE A 75 5.80 -7.69 -1.36
C ILE A 75 6.30 -8.76 -0.39
N GLY A 76 6.40 -10.00 -0.84
CA GLY A 76 6.78 -11.11 0.03
C GLY A 76 6.51 -12.48 -0.57
N CYS A 77 6.28 -13.46 0.31
CA CYS A 77 5.96 -14.83 -0.10
C CYS A 77 4.60 -14.93 -0.79
N SER A 78 4.36 -16.01 -1.55
CA SER A 78 3.07 -16.27 -2.19
C SER A 78 1.90 -16.36 -1.17
N GLY A 79 2.17 -16.83 0.05
CA GLY A 79 1.17 -16.83 1.12
C GLY A 79 0.67 -15.42 1.47
N MET A 80 1.55 -14.41 1.35
CA MET A 80 1.19 -13.01 1.60
C MET A 80 0.20 -12.48 0.56
N THR A 81 0.39 -12.81 -0.73
CA THR A 81 -0.52 -12.32 -1.77
C THR A 81 -1.92 -12.93 -1.64
N HIS A 82 -2.02 -14.20 -1.22
CA HIS A 82 -3.31 -14.83 -0.90
C HIS A 82 -3.94 -14.22 0.35
N SER A 83 -3.14 -13.88 1.36
CA SER A 83 -3.61 -13.20 2.57
C SER A 83 -4.14 -11.79 2.26
N ALA A 84 -3.50 -11.07 1.33
CA ALA A 84 -3.96 -9.75 0.88
C ALA A 84 -5.34 -9.83 0.23
N ALA A 85 -5.59 -10.84 -0.60
CA ALA A 85 -6.92 -11.09 -1.17
C ALA A 85 -7.97 -11.29 -0.05
N MET A 86 -7.69 -12.16 0.91
CA MET A 86 -8.61 -12.41 2.03
C MET A 86 -8.83 -11.16 2.90
N ALA A 87 -7.77 -10.41 3.22
CA ALA A 87 -7.88 -9.19 4.00
C ALA A 87 -8.75 -8.13 3.29
N SER A 88 -8.68 -8.03 1.96
CA SER A 88 -9.52 -7.11 1.18
C SER A 88 -11.01 -7.45 1.26
N GLU A 89 -11.37 -8.73 1.45
CA GLU A 89 -12.75 -9.17 1.67
C GLU A 89 -13.20 -8.94 3.12
N ILE A 90 -12.30 -9.17 4.07
CA ILE A 90 -12.60 -9.11 5.51
C ILE A 90 -12.81 -7.68 6.00
N LEU A 91 -12.01 -6.72 5.53
CA LEU A 91 -11.91 -5.38 6.14
C LEU A 91 -13.11 -4.48 5.83
N ILE A 92 -13.73 -4.61 4.66
CA ILE A 92 -14.79 -3.70 4.22
C ILE A 92 -16.03 -3.83 5.10
N GLY A 93 -16.62 -2.70 5.47
CA GLY A 93 -17.81 -2.62 6.33
C GLY A 93 -17.52 -2.86 7.82
N LYS A 94 -16.28 -3.15 8.21
CA LYS A 94 -15.88 -3.22 9.61
C LYS A 94 -15.60 -1.84 10.17
N THR A 95 -15.81 -1.69 11.47
CA THR A 95 -15.23 -0.60 12.24
C THR A 95 -13.71 -0.75 12.35
N LEU A 96 -13.00 0.34 12.62
CA LEU A 96 -11.57 0.31 12.93
C LEU A 96 -11.21 -0.66 14.07
N LEU A 97 -12.06 -0.76 15.10
CA LEU A 97 -11.80 -1.65 16.24
C LEU A 97 -12.02 -3.12 15.88
N GLU A 98 -13.05 -3.44 15.09
CA GLU A 98 -13.23 -4.80 14.57
C GLU A 98 -12.06 -5.22 13.68
N ALA A 99 -11.61 -4.35 12.78
CA ALA A 99 -10.47 -4.62 11.92
C ALA A 99 -9.18 -4.87 12.74
N LEU A 100 -8.93 -4.06 13.77
CA LEU A 100 -7.77 -4.24 14.67
C LEU A 100 -7.79 -5.58 15.43
N ASN A 101 -8.98 -6.13 15.70
CA ASN A 101 -9.15 -7.40 16.43
C ASN A 101 -9.42 -8.59 15.50
N THR A 102 -9.38 -8.39 14.18
CA THR A 102 -9.57 -9.47 13.22
C THR A 102 -8.22 -10.06 12.82
N ASP A 103 -8.14 -11.39 12.70
CA ASP A 103 -6.98 -12.04 12.11
C ASP A 103 -6.97 -11.83 10.58
N LEU A 104 -6.00 -11.06 10.10
CA LEU A 104 -5.80 -10.78 8.67
C LEU A 104 -4.84 -11.76 7.99
N VAL A 105 -4.60 -12.93 8.60
CA VAL A 105 -3.81 -14.09 8.12
C VAL A 105 -2.30 -13.84 7.99
N CYS A 106 -1.89 -12.66 7.54
CA CYS A 106 -0.50 -12.27 7.40
C CYS A 106 -0.10 -11.24 8.45
N ASP A 107 0.99 -11.51 9.17
CA ASP A 107 1.57 -10.62 10.17
C ASP A 107 1.92 -9.22 9.60
N ALA A 108 2.34 -9.13 8.33
CA ALA A 108 2.56 -7.83 7.68
C ALA A 108 1.27 -7.00 7.57
N ILE A 109 0.13 -7.63 7.29
CA ILE A 109 -1.15 -6.94 7.16
C ILE A 109 -1.69 -6.57 8.56
N ASN A 110 -1.61 -7.48 9.53
CA ASN A 110 -1.96 -7.20 10.93
C ASN A 110 -1.13 -6.04 11.49
N THR A 111 0.17 -6.03 11.21
CA THR A 111 1.06 -4.93 11.60
C THR A 111 0.72 -3.64 10.86
N ALA A 112 0.43 -3.69 9.55
CA ALA A 112 0.01 -2.51 8.79
C ALA A 112 -1.30 -1.91 9.35
N MET A 113 -2.27 -2.75 9.70
CA MET A 113 -3.53 -2.33 10.33
C MET A 113 -3.29 -1.65 11.69
N ARG A 114 -2.40 -2.19 12.52
CA ARG A 114 -2.01 -1.58 13.80
C ARG A 114 -1.38 -0.21 13.60
N GLU A 115 -0.40 -0.08 12.70
CA GLU A 115 0.26 1.20 12.45
C GLU A 115 -0.70 2.21 11.82
N LEU A 116 -1.58 1.79 10.91
CA LEU A 116 -2.64 2.61 10.35
C LEU A 116 -3.57 3.13 11.44
N PHE A 117 -4.02 2.24 12.34
CA PHE A 117 -4.87 2.60 13.47
C PHE A 117 -4.23 3.69 14.33
N LEU A 118 -2.92 3.58 14.63
CA LEU A 118 -2.20 4.63 15.35
C LEU A 118 -2.21 5.96 14.60
N GLN A 119 -2.02 5.98 13.28
CA GLN A 119 -2.05 7.23 12.52
C GLN A 119 -3.45 7.88 12.57
N ILE A 120 -4.49 7.11 12.27
CA ILE A 120 -5.83 7.67 12.06
C ILE A 120 -6.43 8.21 13.37
N VAL A 121 -6.24 7.54 14.51
CA VAL A 121 -6.74 8.01 15.81
C VAL A 121 -6.03 9.25 16.34
N TYR A 122 -4.87 9.60 15.78
CA TYR A 122 -4.15 10.86 16.06
C TYR A 122 -4.41 11.94 14.99
N GLY A 123 -5.37 11.74 14.08
CA GLY A 123 -5.68 12.66 12.98
C GLY A 123 -4.55 12.78 11.95
N ARG A 124 -3.68 11.76 11.84
CA ARG A 124 -2.59 11.72 10.87
C ARG A 124 -3.04 10.99 9.62
N THR A 125 -3.96 11.62 8.89
CA THR A 125 -4.47 11.10 7.63
C THR A 125 -4.00 11.96 6.46
N GLN A 126 -3.87 11.35 5.28
CA GLN A 126 -3.56 12.10 4.05
C GLN A 126 -4.67 13.09 3.71
N SER A 127 -5.90 12.79 4.12
CA SER A 127 -7.07 13.65 3.93
C SER A 127 -7.36 14.59 5.11
N ALA A 128 -6.50 14.69 6.13
CA ALA A 128 -6.79 15.42 7.37
C ALA A 128 -7.17 16.90 7.14
N PHE A 129 -6.59 17.52 6.10
CA PHE A 129 -6.82 18.92 5.75
C PHE A 129 -7.65 19.09 4.47
N SER A 130 -8.20 18.01 3.92
CA SER A 130 -9.08 18.04 2.74
C SER A 130 -10.53 18.14 3.19
N GLU A 131 -11.21 19.24 2.87
CA GLU A 131 -12.62 19.45 3.24
C GLU A 131 -13.51 18.31 2.71
N GLY A 132 -14.18 17.58 3.61
CA GLY A 132 -15.00 16.40 3.27
C GLY A 132 -14.21 15.14 2.91
N GLY A 133 -12.88 15.18 3.09
CA GLY A 133 -11.97 14.07 2.86
C GLY A 133 -11.79 13.70 1.40
N LEU A 134 -11.28 12.49 1.17
CA LEU A 134 -11.22 11.90 -0.18
C LEU A 134 -12.43 11.00 -0.41
N LEU A 135 -12.85 10.92 -1.68
CA LEU A 135 -13.96 10.07 -2.11
C LEU A 135 -13.58 8.59 -2.05
N VAL A 136 -14.58 7.73 -1.86
CA VAL A 136 -14.40 6.27 -2.00
C VAL A 136 -13.99 5.98 -3.45
N GLY A 137 -12.87 5.28 -3.61
CA GLY A 137 -12.19 5.03 -4.88
C GLY A 137 -10.84 5.74 -5.01
N ALA A 138 -10.49 6.65 -4.09
CA ALA A 138 -9.22 7.37 -4.12
C ALA A 138 -7.99 6.45 -4.06
N SER A 139 -8.07 5.28 -3.38
CA SER A 139 -6.94 4.33 -3.36
C SER A 139 -6.70 3.68 -4.71
N LEU A 140 -7.74 3.53 -5.55
CA LEU A 140 -7.56 3.07 -6.92
C LEU A 140 -6.89 4.14 -7.79
N GLU A 141 -7.20 5.42 -7.56
CA GLU A 141 -6.55 6.52 -8.26
C GLU A 141 -5.04 6.61 -7.95
N ASP A 142 -4.66 6.30 -6.70
CA ASP A 142 -3.25 6.23 -6.27
C ASP A 142 -2.43 5.17 -7.05
N LEU A 143 -3.08 4.14 -7.60
CA LEU A 143 -2.42 3.15 -8.46
C LEU A 143 -2.11 3.70 -9.87
N GLY A 144 -2.67 4.86 -10.23
CA GLY A 144 -2.45 5.52 -11.49
C GLY A 144 -2.96 4.75 -12.71
N LYS A 145 -2.36 5.03 -13.87
CA LYS A 145 -2.77 4.44 -15.15
C LYS A 145 -2.43 2.96 -15.19
N GLY A 146 -3.44 2.11 -15.11
CA GLY A 146 -3.30 0.65 -15.15
C GLY A 146 -3.75 -0.06 -13.87
N LEU A 147 -4.16 0.69 -12.83
CA LEU A 147 -4.69 0.16 -11.57
C LEU A 147 -3.80 -0.96 -10.99
N ARG A 148 -2.48 -0.72 -10.99
CA ARG A 148 -1.47 -1.67 -10.53
C ARG A 148 -0.43 -0.95 -9.67
N SER A 149 -0.03 -1.59 -8.58
CA SER A 149 1.09 -1.12 -7.75
C SER A 149 2.38 -1.00 -8.56
N GLN A 150 3.14 0.04 -8.26
CA GLN A 150 4.47 0.24 -8.82
C GLN A 150 5.45 -0.69 -8.10
N VAL A 151 6.13 -1.56 -8.85
CA VAL A 151 7.07 -2.55 -8.32
C VAL A 151 8.42 -2.44 -9.01
N GLY A 152 9.50 -2.62 -8.24
CA GLY A 152 10.86 -2.66 -8.75
C GLY A 152 11.56 -3.92 -8.26
N THR A 153 12.20 -4.65 -9.17
CA THR A 153 12.99 -5.85 -8.83
C THR A 153 14.34 -5.78 -9.51
N MET A 154 15.38 -5.70 -8.68
CA MET A 154 16.78 -5.61 -9.11
C MET A 154 17.56 -6.74 -8.45
N PHE A 155 18.47 -7.34 -9.21
CA PHE A 155 19.42 -8.31 -8.68
C PHE A 155 20.84 -7.85 -9.03
N ALA A 156 21.80 -8.09 -8.14
CA ALA A 156 23.19 -7.79 -8.44
C ALA A 156 24.12 -8.73 -7.69
N THR A 157 25.26 -9.03 -8.30
CA THR A 157 26.36 -9.70 -7.61
C THR A 157 27.65 -8.95 -7.86
N ARG A 158 28.61 -9.09 -6.95
CA ARG A 158 29.95 -8.51 -7.15
C ARG A 158 30.64 -9.08 -8.39
N GLU A 159 30.38 -10.35 -8.72
CA GLU A 159 31.04 -11.03 -9.83
C GLU A 159 30.43 -10.69 -11.20
N LYS A 160 29.09 -10.53 -11.27
CA LYS A 160 28.37 -10.37 -12.54
C LYS A 160 27.70 -9.01 -12.72
N GLY A 161 27.73 -8.14 -11.71
CA GLY A 161 27.12 -6.81 -11.75
C GLY A 161 25.59 -6.84 -11.61
N PRO A 162 24.92 -5.71 -11.91
CA PRO A 162 23.46 -5.55 -11.75
C PRO A 162 22.65 -6.20 -12.89
N ARG A 163 21.37 -6.45 -12.61
CA ARG A 163 20.34 -7.00 -13.48
C ARG A 163 19.02 -6.31 -13.16
N TYR A 164 18.42 -5.69 -14.18
CA TYR A 164 17.10 -5.07 -14.07
C TYR A 164 16.04 -6.09 -14.46
N LEU A 165 15.19 -6.48 -13.52
CA LEU A 165 14.20 -7.56 -13.73
C LEU A 165 12.79 -6.99 -13.91
N GLU A 166 12.39 -6.05 -13.06
CA GLU A 166 11.11 -5.36 -13.14
C GLU A 166 11.34 -3.89 -12.80
N MET A 167 10.75 -3.01 -13.59
CA MET A 167 10.69 -1.57 -13.38
C MET A 167 9.24 -1.13 -13.25
N THR A 168 9.03 0.13 -12.86
CA THR A 168 7.68 0.74 -12.80
C THR A 168 6.91 0.54 -14.12
N GLU A 169 7.60 0.60 -15.26
CA GLU A 169 6.99 0.45 -16.57
C GLU A 169 6.58 -1.00 -16.89
N GLY A 170 7.22 -2.00 -16.26
CA GLY A 170 6.91 -3.42 -16.39
C GLY A 170 8.11 -4.37 -16.40
N TYR A 171 7.94 -5.52 -17.04
CA TYR A 171 8.94 -6.59 -17.12
C TYR A 171 10.12 -6.17 -17.98
N CYS A 172 11.32 -6.10 -17.40
CA CYS A 172 12.53 -5.83 -18.17
C CYS A 172 12.90 -7.07 -18.99
N SER A 173 12.71 -7.00 -20.30
CA SER A 173 13.01 -8.08 -21.26
C SER A 173 14.49 -8.15 -21.60
N GLN A 174 15.14 -6.99 -21.72
CA GLN A 174 16.54 -6.89 -22.12
C GLN A 174 17.23 -5.69 -21.47
N VAL A 175 18.54 -5.81 -21.30
CA VAL A 175 19.42 -4.72 -20.85
C VAL A 175 20.43 -4.40 -21.94
N ALA A 176 20.60 -3.11 -22.22
CA ALA A 176 21.49 -2.58 -23.23
C ALA A 176 22.85 -2.24 -22.62
N LEU A 177 23.93 -2.79 -23.18
CA LEU A 177 25.29 -2.64 -22.69
C LEU A 177 26.17 -1.90 -23.70
N ASN A 178 27.02 -1.00 -23.22
CA ASN A 178 28.06 -0.37 -24.05
C ASN A 178 29.26 -1.31 -24.26
N LYS A 179 30.31 -0.81 -24.93
CA LYS A 179 31.53 -1.59 -25.23
C LYS A 179 32.30 -2.04 -23.99
N ASP A 180 32.13 -1.33 -22.88
CA ASP A 180 32.76 -1.61 -21.59
C ASP A 180 31.87 -2.50 -20.69
N ASN A 181 30.73 -2.99 -21.22
CA ASN A 181 29.70 -3.77 -20.51
C ASN A 181 28.97 -2.99 -19.41
N GLU A 182 28.89 -1.68 -19.51
CA GLU A 182 28.08 -0.85 -18.60
C GLU A 182 26.64 -0.79 -19.10
N ILE A 183 25.68 -0.84 -18.18
CA ILE A 183 24.26 -0.66 -18.50
C ILE A 183 24.02 0.78 -18.95
N ILE A 184 23.55 0.95 -20.18
CA ILE A 184 23.21 2.26 -20.75
C ILE A 184 21.72 2.41 -21.08
N GLY A 185 20.95 1.32 -20.99
CA GLY A 185 19.52 1.31 -21.26
C GLY A 185 18.87 -0.04 -20.96
N TYR A 186 17.55 -0.11 -21.09
CA TYR A 186 16.77 -1.33 -20.91
C TYR A 186 15.50 -1.29 -21.76
N GLU A 187 15.01 -2.46 -22.16
CA GLU A 187 13.69 -2.67 -22.76
C GLU A 187 12.77 -3.25 -21.70
N PHE A 188 11.51 -2.80 -21.72
CA PHE A 188 10.46 -3.29 -20.84
C PHE A 188 9.20 -3.63 -21.62
N ILE A 189 8.41 -4.56 -21.09
CA ILE A 189 7.07 -4.89 -21.59
C ILE A 189 6.05 -4.39 -20.56
N SER A 190 5.20 -3.44 -20.98
CA SER A 190 4.16 -2.88 -20.11
C SER A 190 2.96 -3.81 -20.03
N PHE A 191 2.84 -4.56 -18.93
CA PHE A 191 1.75 -5.54 -18.75
C PHE A 191 0.35 -4.93 -18.86
N GLY A 192 0.13 -3.74 -18.30
CA GLY A 192 -1.17 -3.06 -18.39
C GLY A 192 -1.57 -2.81 -19.86
N LYS A 193 -0.68 -2.17 -20.63
CA LYS A 193 -0.91 -1.91 -22.06
C LYS A 193 -1.07 -3.19 -22.87
N MET A 194 -0.23 -4.19 -22.60
CA MET A 194 -0.30 -5.51 -23.26
C MET A 194 -1.68 -6.14 -23.05
N MET A 195 -2.17 -6.17 -21.81
CA MET A 195 -3.48 -6.73 -21.51
C MET A 195 -4.62 -5.91 -22.10
N ASP A 196 -4.50 -4.58 -22.16
CA ASP A 196 -5.51 -3.72 -22.82
C ASP A 196 -5.60 -4.01 -24.32
N PHE A 197 -4.46 -4.19 -25.01
CA PHE A 197 -4.44 -4.61 -26.42
C PHE A 197 -5.08 -5.98 -26.63
N ILE A 198 -4.76 -6.96 -25.78
CA ILE A 198 -5.35 -8.31 -25.85
C ILE A 198 -6.86 -8.25 -25.63
N LYS A 199 -7.33 -7.50 -24.62
CA LYS A 199 -8.77 -7.31 -24.36
C LYS A 199 -9.49 -6.62 -25.51
N ALA A 200 -8.79 -5.79 -26.28
CA ALA A 200 -9.29 -5.16 -27.50
C ALA A 200 -9.28 -6.10 -28.73
N GLY A 201 -8.88 -7.37 -28.58
CA GLY A 201 -8.89 -8.39 -29.62
C GLY A 201 -7.60 -8.52 -30.42
N MET A 202 -6.50 -7.87 -30.00
CA MET A 202 -5.19 -8.03 -30.63
C MET A 202 -4.59 -9.41 -30.31
N ASP A 203 -3.86 -9.99 -31.27
CA ASP A 203 -3.06 -11.19 -31.02
C ASP A 203 -2.03 -10.97 -29.90
N ALA A 204 -1.77 -11.99 -29.10
CA ALA A 204 -0.90 -11.89 -27.94
C ALA A 204 0.53 -11.48 -28.31
N ASN A 205 1.08 -11.98 -29.42
CA ASN A 205 2.44 -11.62 -29.83
C ASN A 205 2.49 -10.17 -30.32
N GLU A 206 1.49 -9.74 -31.11
CA GLU A 206 1.41 -8.35 -31.55
C GLU A 206 1.24 -7.38 -30.37
N ALA A 207 0.45 -7.77 -29.36
CA ALA A 207 0.26 -6.99 -28.14
C ALA A 207 1.56 -6.86 -27.33
N ILE A 208 2.35 -7.94 -27.22
CA ILE A 208 3.67 -7.89 -26.58
C ILE A 208 4.57 -6.89 -27.30
N GLU A 209 4.69 -6.99 -28.63
CA GLU A 209 5.55 -6.09 -29.41
C GLU A 209 5.11 -4.63 -29.29
N LYS A 210 3.79 -4.33 -29.32
CA LYS A 210 3.29 -2.96 -29.12
C LYS A 210 3.41 -2.45 -27.69
N ALA A 211 3.48 -3.34 -26.70
CA ALA A 211 3.64 -2.98 -25.30
C ALA A 211 5.09 -2.78 -24.90
N LYS A 212 6.05 -3.09 -25.79
CA LYS A 212 7.47 -2.82 -25.57
C LYS A 212 7.76 -1.32 -25.61
N GLY A 213 8.69 -0.93 -24.76
CA GLY A 213 9.36 0.36 -24.82
C GLY A 213 10.77 0.20 -24.30
N HIS A 214 11.61 1.20 -24.53
CA HIS A 214 12.97 1.20 -24.01
C HIS A 214 13.34 2.57 -23.45
N TYR A 215 14.33 2.57 -22.56
CA TYR A 215 14.85 3.77 -21.90
C TYR A 215 16.38 3.82 -21.99
N GLY A 216 16.95 5.02 -21.87
CA GLY A 216 18.39 5.26 -21.92
C GLY A 216 18.95 5.31 -23.35
N GLN A 217 20.25 5.08 -23.48
CA GLN A 217 20.95 5.06 -24.78
C GLN A 217 20.79 3.70 -25.48
N TRP A 218 19.55 3.20 -25.53
CA TRP A 218 19.21 1.89 -26.09
C TRP A 218 19.84 1.68 -27.47
N ASP A 219 19.61 2.61 -28.39
CA ASP A 219 20.08 2.53 -29.79
C ASP A 219 21.62 2.57 -29.94
N ASN A 220 22.36 2.99 -28.90
CA ASN A 220 23.82 3.07 -28.91
C ASN A 220 24.50 1.85 -28.28
N ALA A 221 23.75 0.78 -28.00
CA ALA A 221 24.28 -0.41 -27.36
C ALA A 221 25.27 -1.19 -28.24
N ALA A 222 26.34 -1.69 -27.62
CA ALA A 222 27.22 -2.66 -28.24
C ALA A 222 26.62 -4.07 -28.21
N LYS A 223 25.80 -4.38 -27.20
CA LYS A 223 25.03 -5.64 -27.10
C LYS A 223 23.82 -5.50 -26.20
N TYR A 224 22.87 -6.41 -26.37
CA TYR A 224 21.70 -6.59 -25.50
C TYR A 224 21.77 -7.96 -24.85
N ILE A 225 21.38 -8.04 -23.58
CA ILE A 225 21.39 -9.29 -22.81
C ILE A 225 20.03 -9.54 -22.14
N ASP A 226 19.66 -10.81 -21.96
CA ASP A 226 18.54 -11.19 -21.09
C ASP A 226 19.03 -11.15 -19.63
N PRO A 227 18.51 -10.23 -18.79
CA PRO A 227 19.01 -10.05 -17.43
C PRO A 227 18.75 -11.24 -16.50
N ARG A 228 17.99 -12.25 -16.95
CA ARG A 228 17.69 -13.48 -16.20
C ARG A 228 18.53 -14.68 -16.61
N LYS A 229 19.27 -14.60 -17.72
CA LYS A 229 20.04 -15.73 -18.27
C LYS A 229 21.51 -15.44 -18.48
N ASP A 230 21.82 -14.25 -19.00
CA ASP A 230 23.17 -13.84 -19.40
C ASP A 230 23.87 -12.99 -18.31
#